data_AF-A0A7V8QGT9-F1
#
_entry.id   AF-A0A7V8QGT9-F1
#
_cell.length_a   1.000
_cell.length_b   1.000
_cell.length_c   1.000
_cell.angle_alpha   90.00
_cell.angle_beta   90.00
_cell.angle_gamma   90.00
#
_symmetry.space_group_name_H-M   'P 1'
#
loop_
_entity.id
_entity.type
_entity.pdbx_description
1 polymer ?
#
loop_
_entity_poly.entity_id
_entity_poly.type
_entity_poly.pdbx_seq_one_letter_code
_entity_poly.pdbx_strand_id
1 'polypeptide(L)'
;MPELDEHGQPHPAINYRRNLTKATESLLGLCRGLLADQRLSAEEIVFLDTWLRENEIVEHQWPGSVIAERVRQVMADGVVSTEESEDLQQTLEQILGGGFDEGVVSGNATSLPLDDAEAVEVDGSTFCFTGKFIFGPRRKCEDAVVSLGGEVAPRVTKAIDYLVIGALASRDWAHTSHGRKIEAALDHKEKGREILIIGEEMWADHISRK
;
A
#
# COMPACT_ATOMS: atom_id res chain seq x y z
N MET A 1 -15.90 20.78 14.35
CA MET A 1 -15.97 21.98 13.49
C MET A 1 -14.58 22.13 12.88
N PRO A 2 -14.42 22.26 11.55
CA PRO A 2 -13.09 22.37 10.96
C PRO A 2 -12.44 23.70 11.41
N GLU A 3 -11.18 23.65 11.86
CA GLU A 3 -10.37 24.82 12.15
C GLU A 3 -10.09 25.58 10.84
N LEU A 4 -10.52 26.84 10.81
CA LEU A 4 -10.33 27.76 9.69
C LEU A 4 -9.09 28.64 9.97
N ASP A 5 -8.37 29.02 8.93
CA ASP A 5 -7.25 29.95 9.02
C ASP A 5 -7.71 31.42 9.20
N GLU A 6 -6.75 32.34 9.35
CA GLU A 6 -6.96 33.79 9.53
C GLU A 6 -7.74 34.47 8.40
N HIS A 7 -7.95 33.79 7.27
CA HIS A 7 -8.71 34.26 6.11
C HIS A 7 -10.05 33.54 5.93
N GLY A 8 -10.45 32.69 6.90
CA GLY A 8 -11.69 31.92 6.84
C GLY A 8 -11.65 30.79 5.82
N GLN A 9 -10.47 30.40 5.34
CA GLN A 9 -10.27 29.24 4.48
C GLN A 9 -9.99 27.99 5.33
N PRO A 10 -10.42 26.80 4.87
CA PRO A 10 -9.99 25.56 5.51
C PRO A 10 -8.47 25.41 5.35
N HIS A 11 -7.80 25.00 6.43
CA HIS A 11 -6.35 24.82 6.46
C HIS A 11 -5.84 24.03 5.22
N PRO A 12 -4.72 24.41 4.57
CA PRO A 12 -4.23 23.79 3.34
C PRO A 12 -4.14 22.26 3.38
N ALA A 13 -3.81 21.71 4.55
CA ALA A 13 -3.76 20.26 4.82
C ALA A 13 -5.12 19.56 4.66
N ILE A 14 -6.24 20.24 4.96
CA ILE A 14 -7.60 19.71 4.80
C ILE A 14 -7.97 19.63 3.32
N ASN A 15 -7.62 20.66 2.53
CA ASN A 15 -7.84 20.66 1.09
C ASN A 15 -6.98 19.59 0.40
N TYR A 16 -5.73 19.43 0.83
CA TYR A 16 -4.84 18.38 0.33
C TYR A 16 -5.40 16.98 0.58
N ARG A 17 -5.77 16.65 1.84
CA ARG A 17 -6.38 15.36 2.18
C ARG A 17 -7.65 15.09 1.38
N ARG A 18 -8.52 16.09 1.22
CA ARG A 18 -9.77 15.92 0.47
C ARG A 18 -9.52 15.74 -1.03
N ASN A 19 -8.53 16.42 -1.59
CA ASN A 19 -8.16 16.29 -3.00
C ASN A 19 -7.52 14.92 -3.25
N LEU A 20 -6.66 14.46 -2.35
CA LEU A 20 -6.08 13.12 -2.38
C LEU A 20 -7.16 12.04 -2.34
N THR A 21 -8.08 12.08 -1.37
CA THR A 21 -9.17 11.09 -1.28
C THR A 21 -9.97 11.02 -2.58
N LYS A 22 -10.36 12.17 -3.14
CA LYS A 22 -11.10 12.21 -4.41
C LYS A 22 -10.30 11.67 -5.58
N ALA A 23 -9.02 11.99 -5.65
CA ALA A 23 -8.16 11.54 -6.74
C ALA A 23 -7.90 10.02 -6.63
N THR A 24 -7.72 9.49 -5.42
CA THR A 24 -7.65 8.04 -5.16
C THR A 24 -8.96 7.34 -5.52
N GLU A 25 -10.12 7.87 -5.12
CA GLU A 25 -11.43 7.34 -5.53
C GLU A 25 -11.60 7.33 -7.05
N SER A 26 -11.12 8.38 -7.72
CA SER A 26 -11.15 8.50 -9.19
C SER A 26 -10.26 7.46 -9.85
N LEU A 27 -9.04 7.24 -9.33
CA LEU A 27 -8.15 6.18 -9.80
C LEU A 27 -8.79 4.80 -9.65
N LEU A 28 -9.37 4.51 -8.47
CA LEU A 28 -10.04 3.23 -8.24
C LEU A 28 -11.25 3.04 -9.16
N GLY A 29 -12.03 4.10 -9.40
CA GLY A 29 -13.12 4.10 -10.38
C GLY A 29 -12.63 3.83 -11.81
N LEU A 30 -11.52 4.46 -12.21
CA LEU A 30 -10.89 4.25 -13.51
C LEU A 30 -10.40 2.81 -13.66
N CYS A 31 -9.69 2.27 -12.66
CA CYS A 31 -9.25 0.87 -12.66
C CYS A 31 -10.43 -0.10 -12.74
N ARG A 32 -11.55 0.15 -12.03
CA ARG A 32 -12.77 -0.67 -12.16
C ARG A 32 -13.33 -0.64 -13.59
N GLY A 33 -13.28 0.51 -14.25
CA GLY A 33 -13.72 0.67 -15.64
C GLY A 33 -12.84 -0.11 -16.61
N LEU A 34 -11.52 -0.01 -16.47
CA LEU A 34 -10.54 -0.73 -17.30
C LEU A 34 -10.58 -2.26 -17.11
N LEU A 35 -11.08 -2.72 -15.96
CA LEU A 35 -11.20 -4.15 -15.67
C LEU A 35 -12.59 -4.73 -15.99
N ALA A 36 -13.52 -3.91 -16.49
CA ALA A 36 -14.90 -4.32 -16.70
C ALA A 36 -15.04 -5.43 -17.77
N ASP A 37 -14.17 -5.44 -18.77
CA ASP A 37 -14.13 -6.43 -19.85
C ASP A 37 -13.17 -7.60 -19.57
N GLN A 38 -12.58 -7.65 -18.36
CA GLN A 38 -11.62 -8.64 -17.89
C GLN A 38 -10.38 -8.79 -18.78
N ARG A 39 -10.03 -7.78 -19.59
CA ARG A 39 -8.84 -7.84 -20.42
C ARG A 39 -8.22 -6.47 -20.56
N LEU A 40 -7.15 -6.23 -19.80
CA LEU A 40 -6.38 -5.01 -19.92
C LEU A 40 -5.61 -4.99 -21.26
N SER A 41 -5.79 -3.94 -22.05
CA SER A 41 -5.11 -3.72 -23.33
C SER A 41 -3.94 -2.75 -23.23
N ALA A 42 -3.01 -2.80 -24.18
CA ALA A 42 -1.87 -1.88 -24.21
C ALA A 42 -2.31 -0.39 -24.29
N GLU A 43 -3.41 -0.11 -25.00
CA GLU A 43 -3.98 1.25 -25.08
C GLU A 43 -4.50 1.73 -23.72
N GLU A 44 -5.11 0.84 -22.95
CA GLU A 44 -5.60 1.13 -21.60
C GLU A 44 -4.47 1.31 -20.59
N ILE A 45 -3.38 0.57 -20.75
CA ILE A 45 -2.17 0.72 -19.92
C ILE A 45 -1.50 2.06 -20.20
N VAL A 46 -1.39 2.46 -21.46
CA VAL A 46 -0.88 3.80 -21.85
C VAL A 46 -1.81 4.90 -21.32
N PHE A 47 -3.13 4.69 -21.40
CA PHE A 47 -4.11 5.62 -20.84
C PHE A 47 -3.96 5.74 -19.31
N LEU A 48 -3.77 4.62 -18.61
CA LEU A 48 -3.53 4.58 -17.17
C LEU A 48 -2.22 5.30 -16.78
N ASP A 49 -1.13 5.07 -17.52
CA ASP A 49 0.15 5.79 -17.33
C ASP A 49 -0.04 7.31 -17.50
N THR A 50 -0.73 7.72 -18.57
CA THR A 50 -1.00 9.13 -18.85
C THR A 50 -1.82 9.76 -17.73
N TRP A 51 -2.89 9.08 -17.30
CA TRP A 51 -3.74 9.58 -16.23
C TRP A 51 -2.98 9.71 -14.91
N LEU A 52 -2.11 8.74 -14.58
CA LEU A 52 -1.30 8.79 -13.36
C LEU A 52 -0.34 9.99 -13.38
N ARG A 53 0.35 10.22 -14.49
CA ARG A 53 1.25 11.39 -14.66
C ARG A 53 0.52 12.73 -14.59
N GLU A 54 -0.71 12.80 -15.08
CA GLU A 54 -1.54 14.00 -14.98
C GLU A 54 -2.06 14.25 -13.55
N ASN A 55 -2.05 13.21 -12.71
CA ASN A 55 -2.54 13.25 -11.33
C ASN A 55 -1.41 12.97 -10.33
N GLU A 56 -0.40 13.86 -10.30
CA GLU A 56 0.80 13.76 -9.44
C GLU A 56 0.49 13.47 -7.95
N ILE A 57 -0.63 14.00 -7.43
CA ILE A 57 -1.05 13.77 -6.04
C ILE A 57 -1.29 12.28 -5.72
N VAL A 58 -1.70 11.49 -6.72
CA VAL A 58 -1.94 10.06 -6.62
C VAL A 58 -0.74 9.26 -7.11
N GLU A 59 0.00 9.75 -8.11
CA GLU A 59 1.21 9.09 -8.61
C GLU A 59 2.24 8.85 -7.50
N HIS A 60 2.33 9.73 -6.51
CA HIS A 60 3.29 9.60 -5.42
C HIS A 60 2.72 9.01 -4.13
N GLN A 61 1.44 8.65 -4.11
CA GLN A 61 0.78 8.13 -2.93
C GLN A 61 0.17 6.77 -3.16
N TRP A 62 0.22 5.92 -2.14
CA TRP A 62 -0.43 4.62 -2.23
C TRP A 62 -1.96 4.79 -2.35
N PRO A 63 -2.65 3.96 -3.16
CA PRO A 63 -2.14 2.87 -4.00
C PRO A 63 -1.57 3.30 -5.35
N GLY A 64 -1.75 4.56 -5.74
CA GLY A 64 -1.35 5.09 -7.04
C GLY A 64 0.13 4.99 -7.33
N SER A 65 1.01 5.17 -6.35
CA SER A 65 2.47 4.98 -6.51
C SER A 65 2.85 3.57 -6.88
N VAL A 66 2.18 2.58 -6.30
CA VAL A 66 2.41 1.17 -6.63
C VAL A 66 1.88 0.86 -8.03
N ILE A 67 0.71 1.38 -8.38
CA ILE A 67 0.13 1.20 -9.71
C ILE A 67 1.05 1.84 -10.77
N ALA A 68 1.50 3.08 -10.54
CA ALA A 68 2.39 3.80 -11.44
C ALA A 68 3.71 3.07 -11.64
N GLU A 69 4.32 2.55 -10.57
CA GLU A 69 5.54 1.75 -10.68
C GLU A 69 5.32 0.47 -11.49
N ARG A 70 4.18 -0.21 -11.32
CA ARG A 70 3.86 -1.43 -12.06
C ARG A 70 3.60 -1.14 -13.53
N VAL A 71 2.85 -0.08 -13.83
CA VAL A 71 2.62 0.39 -15.20
C VAL A 71 3.95 0.76 -15.87
N ARG A 72 4.83 1.50 -15.17
CA ARG A 72 6.18 1.84 -15.69
C ARG A 72 7.04 0.61 -15.95
N GLN A 73 6.94 -0.43 -15.12
CA GLN A 73 7.64 -1.70 -15.35
C GLN A 73 7.14 -2.42 -16.60
N VAL A 74 5.83 -2.50 -16.79
CA VAL A 74 5.19 -3.12 -17.97
C VAL A 74 5.48 -2.34 -19.26
N MET A 75 5.70 -1.03 -19.18
CA MET A 75 6.00 -0.20 -20.34
C MET A 75 7.52 -0.02 -20.59
N ALA A 76 8.39 -0.56 -19.73
CA ALA A 76 9.81 -0.23 -19.73
C ALA A 76 10.56 -0.70 -21.00
N ASP A 77 10.15 -1.82 -21.57
CA ASP A 77 10.73 -2.38 -22.79
C ASP A 77 10.04 -1.86 -24.08
N GLY A 78 9.00 -1.03 -23.93
CA GLY A 78 8.19 -0.48 -25.00
C GLY A 78 7.21 -1.47 -25.65
N VAL A 79 7.08 -2.69 -25.13
CA VAL A 79 6.20 -3.74 -25.66
C VAL A 79 5.43 -4.40 -24.54
N VAL A 80 4.15 -4.03 -24.38
CA VAL A 80 3.26 -4.69 -23.43
C VAL A 80 2.93 -6.10 -23.91
N SER A 81 3.49 -7.12 -23.25
CA SER A 81 3.13 -8.51 -23.51
C SER A 81 1.80 -8.91 -22.84
N THR A 82 1.21 -10.01 -23.30
CA THR A 82 -0.02 -10.55 -22.69
C THR A 82 0.22 -10.96 -21.24
N GLU A 83 1.36 -11.58 -20.93
CA GLU A 83 1.72 -11.98 -19.56
C GLU A 83 1.85 -10.77 -18.63
N GLU A 84 2.47 -9.69 -19.09
CA GLU A 84 2.61 -8.45 -18.31
C GLU A 84 1.28 -7.74 -18.10
N SER A 85 0.42 -7.73 -19.13
CA SER A 85 -0.92 -7.17 -19.00
C SER A 85 -1.78 -7.96 -18.01
N GLU A 86 -1.70 -9.30 -18.05
CA GLU A 86 -2.38 -10.18 -17.09
C GLU A 86 -1.86 -10.00 -15.65
N ASP A 87 -0.54 -9.84 -15.47
CA ASP A 87 0.08 -9.57 -14.16
C ASP A 87 -0.36 -8.21 -13.60
N LEU A 88 -0.41 -7.17 -14.45
CA LEU A 88 -0.91 -5.85 -14.07
C LEU A 88 -2.40 -5.88 -13.75
N GLN A 89 -3.20 -6.54 -14.57
CA GLN A 89 -4.63 -6.77 -14.32
C GLN A 89 -4.85 -7.45 -12.98
N GLN A 90 -4.13 -8.54 -12.69
CA GLN A 90 -4.24 -9.23 -11.41
C GLN A 90 -3.84 -8.33 -10.24
N THR A 91 -2.84 -7.48 -10.41
CA THR A 91 -2.44 -6.48 -9.40
C THR A 91 -3.56 -5.47 -9.15
N LEU A 92 -4.18 -4.95 -10.21
CA LEU A 92 -5.30 -4.01 -10.13
C LEU A 92 -6.55 -4.65 -9.50
N GLU A 93 -6.88 -5.88 -9.87
CA GLU A 93 -7.98 -6.65 -9.25
C GLU A 93 -7.74 -6.90 -7.76
N GLN A 94 -6.50 -7.19 -7.39
CA GLN A 94 -6.11 -7.36 -5.99
C GLN A 94 -6.25 -6.05 -5.21
N ILE A 95 -5.82 -4.91 -5.78
CA ILE A 95 -6.06 -3.59 -5.19
C ILE A 95 -7.57 -3.39 -5.01
N LEU A 96 -8.39 -3.56 -6.04
CA LEU A 96 -9.83 -3.33 -5.93
C LEU A 96 -10.54 -4.30 -4.95
N GLY A 97 -10.14 -5.57 -4.92
CA GLY A 97 -10.73 -6.63 -4.09
C GLY A 97 -10.18 -6.70 -2.66
N GLY A 98 -9.03 -6.09 -2.39
CA GLY A 98 -8.30 -6.12 -1.12
C GLY A 98 -8.91 -5.28 0.00
N GLY A 99 -10.01 -4.56 -0.24
CA GLY A 99 -10.71 -3.77 0.78
C GLY A 99 -10.75 -2.27 0.54
N PHE A 100 -10.33 -1.76 -0.62
CA PHE A 100 -10.49 -0.34 -0.96
C PHE A 100 -11.95 0.07 -1.24
N ASP A 101 -12.85 -0.91 -1.39
CA ASP A 101 -14.29 -0.70 -1.48
C ASP A 101 -14.93 -0.32 -0.12
N GLU A 102 -14.21 -0.52 0.98
CA GLU A 102 -14.64 -0.05 2.30
C GLU A 102 -14.00 1.31 2.59
N GLY A 103 -14.59 2.33 1.95
CA GLY A 103 -14.49 3.70 2.44
C GLY A 103 -14.78 3.72 3.95
N VAL A 104 -14.01 4.54 4.67
CA VAL A 104 -14.17 4.90 6.09
C VAL A 104 -15.58 4.64 6.63
N VAL A 105 -15.85 3.42 7.12
CA VAL A 105 -17.03 3.11 7.94
C VAL A 105 -16.63 2.10 9.01
N SER A 106 -16.63 2.62 10.23
CA SER A 106 -16.62 1.93 11.51
C SER A 106 -17.47 0.64 11.53
N GLY A 107 -16.83 -0.47 11.90
CA GLY A 107 -17.47 -1.61 12.57
C GLY A 107 -18.02 -2.72 11.66
N ASN A 108 -17.29 -3.83 11.55
CA ASN A 108 -17.60 -5.11 12.21
C ASN A 108 -16.68 -6.23 11.65
N ALA A 109 -15.96 -6.92 12.56
CA ALA A 109 -15.03 -8.06 12.41
C ALA A 109 -13.56 -7.74 12.02
N THR A 110 -12.69 -7.76 13.05
CA THR A 110 -11.21 -7.86 13.05
C THR A 110 -10.44 -6.84 12.21
N SER A 111 -10.58 -5.55 12.52
CA SER A 111 -9.62 -4.52 12.11
C SER A 111 -8.18 -4.99 12.42
N LEU A 112 -7.28 -4.88 11.44
CA LEU A 112 -5.87 -5.19 11.64
C LEU A 112 -5.32 -4.31 12.79
N PRO A 113 -4.46 -4.85 13.68
CA PRO A 113 -3.86 -4.08 14.77
C PRO A 113 -2.74 -3.20 14.22
N LEU A 114 -3.09 -2.25 13.36
CA LEU A 114 -2.15 -1.30 12.79
C LEU A 114 -1.86 -0.20 13.81
N ASP A 115 -0.58 0.09 14.00
CA ASP A 115 -0.10 1.25 14.72
C ASP A 115 -0.10 2.46 13.80
N ASP A 116 -0.49 3.61 14.36
CA ASP A 116 -0.35 4.89 13.70
C ASP A 116 1.07 5.42 13.98
N ALA A 117 2.00 5.19 13.04
CA ALA A 117 3.36 5.67 13.13
C ALA A 117 3.52 6.95 12.28
N GLU A 118 3.90 8.06 12.92
CA GLU A 118 4.11 9.35 12.22
C GLU A 118 5.29 9.29 11.23
N ALA A 119 6.29 8.44 11.49
CA ALA A 119 7.42 8.21 10.61
C ALA A 119 7.92 6.75 10.70
N VAL A 120 8.16 6.13 9.54
CA VAL A 120 8.83 4.83 9.44
C VAL A 120 10.32 5.06 9.19
N GLU A 121 11.16 4.72 10.16
CA GLU A 121 12.62 4.78 10.02
C GLU A 121 13.12 3.47 9.41
N VAL A 122 13.59 3.52 8.16
CA VAL A 122 14.06 2.32 7.44
C VAL A 122 15.53 2.01 7.74
N ASP A 123 16.38 3.03 7.79
CA ASP A 123 17.82 2.89 8.01
C ASP A 123 18.12 2.41 9.44
N GLY A 124 18.82 1.28 9.57
CA GLY A 124 19.16 0.69 10.88
C GLY A 124 18.02 -0.07 11.58
N SER A 125 16.83 -0.13 11.00
CA SER A 125 15.67 -0.83 11.56
C SER A 125 15.48 -2.21 10.94
N THR A 126 14.91 -3.14 11.71
CA THR A 126 14.63 -4.50 11.26
C THR A 126 13.15 -4.71 10.94
N PHE A 127 12.86 -5.11 9.70
CA PHE A 127 11.51 -5.33 9.18
C PHE A 127 11.19 -6.82 9.06
N CYS A 128 9.94 -7.19 9.35
CA CYS A 128 9.39 -8.51 9.03
C CYS A 128 8.13 -8.33 8.18
N PHE A 129 8.02 -9.09 7.10
CA PHE A 129 6.87 -9.04 6.19
C PHE A 129 5.89 -10.21 6.44
N THR A 130 4.59 -9.91 6.46
CA THR A 130 3.51 -10.90 6.51
C THR A 130 2.38 -10.56 5.54
N GLY A 131 1.79 -11.58 4.91
CA GLY A 131 0.72 -11.42 3.93
C GLY A 131 1.21 -11.40 2.48
N LYS A 132 0.28 -11.06 1.57
CA LYS A 132 0.53 -10.80 0.15
C LYS A 132 0.60 -9.29 -0.05
N PHE A 133 1.58 -8.86 -0.84
CA PHE A 133 1.90 -7.46 -1.07
C PHE A 133 1.53 -7.06 -2.49
N ILE A 134 1.08 -5.83 -2.64
CA ILE A 134 0.74 -5.19 -3.91
C ILE A 134 2.00 -4.56 -4.53
N PHE A 135 2.91 -4.03 -3.71
CA PHE A 135 4.20 -3.46 -4.10
C PHE A 135 5.04 -4.43 -4.94
N GLY A 136 4.88 -5.73 -4.66
CA GLY A 136 5.40 -6.82 -5.47
C GLY A 136 5.61 -8.09 -4.65
N PRO A 137 6.34 -9.07 -5.21
CA PRO A 137 6.72 -10.27 -4.47
C PRO A 137 7.44 -9.90 -3.18
N ARG A 138 7.29 -10.72 -2.12
CA ARG A 138 7.92 -10.45 -0.82
C ARG A 138 9.40 -10.09 -0.94
N ARG A 139 10.14 -10.81 -1.78
CA ARG A 139 11.55 -10.52 -2.07
C ARG A 139 11.80 -9.08 -2.53
N LYS A 140 10.94 -8.52 -3.38
CA LYS A 140 11.04 -7.12 -3.83
C LYS A 140 10.84 -6.14 -2.67
N CYS A 141 9.93 -6.43 -1.75
CA CYS A 141 9.75 -5.63 -0.53
C CYS A 141 10.98 -5.71 0.38
N GLU A 142 11.56 -6.90 0.53
CA GLU A 142 12.78 -7.13 1.30
C GLU A 142 13.98 -6.39 0.68
N ASP A 143 14.16 -6.51 -0.64
CA ASP A 143 15.21 -5.82 -1.39
C ASP A 143 15.09 -4.29 -1.27
N ALA A 144 13.86 -3.75 -1.28
CA ALA A 144 13.60 -2.32 -1.11
C ALA A 144 14.06 -1.82 0.29
N VAL A 145 13.75 -2.56 1.36
CA VAL A 145 14.21 -2.22 2.71
C VAL A 145 15.74 -2.29 2.82
N VAL A 146 16.34 -3.35 2.29
CA VAL A 146 17.80 -3.53 2.31
C VAL A 146 18.50 -2.41 1.54
N SER A 147 17.93 -1.97 0.41
CA SER A 147 18.50 -0.88 -0.40
C SER A 147 18.53 0.47 0.32
N LEU A 148 17.68 0.65 1.33
CA LEU A 148 17.55 1.87 2.14
C LEU A 148 18.28 1.79 3.50
N GLY A 149 19.08 0.74 3.72
CA GLY A 149 19.87 0.55 4.95
C GLY A 149 19.17 -0.22 6.07
N GLY A 150 17.99 -0.78 5.81
CA GLY A 150 17.27 -1.61 6.77
C GLY A 150 17.66 -3.09 6.73
N GLU A 151 17.34 -3.82 7.78
CA GLU A 151 17.50 -5.27 7.86
C GLU A 151 16.15 -5.98 7.72
N VAL A 152 16.17 -7.23 7.26
CA VAL A 152 14.95 -8.03 7.08
C VAL A 152 15.04 -9.32 7.89
N ALA A 153 14.03 -9.58 8.70
CA ALA A 153 13.87 -10.80 9.46
C ALA A 153 12.77 -11.70 8.87
N PRO A 154 13.04 -13.01 8.66
CA PRO A 154 12.04 -13.94 8.12
C PRO A 154 10.93 -14.29 9.13
N ARG A 155 11.16 -14.04 10.42
CA ARG A 155 10.24 -14.29 11.53
C ARG A 155 10.14 -13.05 12.42
N VAL A 156 9.01 -12.95 13.11
CA VAL A 156 8.87 -12.03 14.23
C VAL A 156 9.77 -12.54 15.35
N THR A 157 10.84 -11.80 15.59
CA THR A 157 11.79 -12.08 16.66
C THR A 157 11.80 -10.94 17.66
N LYS A 158 12.63 -11.07 18.70
CA LYS A 158 12.77 -10.04 19.73
C LYS A 158 13.46 -8.77 19.24
N ALA A 159 14.09 -8.82 18.07
CA ALA A 159 14.94 -7.77 17.51
C ALA A 159 14.30 -7.08 16.30
N ILE A 160 13.03 -7.35 16.00
CA ILE A 160 12.34 -6.63 14.93
C ILE A 160 11.76 -5.33 15.48
N ASP A 161 11.80 -4.28 14.68
CA ASP A 161 11.21 -2.98 15.00
C ASP A 161 9.85 -2.84 14.30
N TYR A 162 9.73 -3.36 13.07
CA TYR A 162 8.52 -3.23 12.25
C TYR A 162 8.00 -4.57 11.72
N LEU A 163 6.69 -4.82 11.88
CA LEU A 163 5.95 -5.85 11.17
C LEU A 163 5.09 -5.19 10.08
N VAL A 164 5.42 -5.42 8.81
CA VAL A 164 4.63 -4.92 7.67
C VAL A 164 3.59 -5.95 7.27
N ILE A 165 2.32 -5.54 7.28
CA ILE A 165 1.18 -6.34 6.84
C ILE A 165 0.81 -5.94 5.40
N GLY A 166 0.89 -6.90 4.49
CA GLY A 166 0.45 -6.72 3.10
C GLY A 166 -1.03 -6.33 3.01
N ALA A 167 -1.36 -5.43 2.08
CA ALA A 167 -2.71 -4.88 1.93
C ALA A 167 -3.77 -5.92 1.52
N LEU A 168 -3.34 -7.10 1.07
CA LEU A 168 -4.21 -8.24 0.75
C LEU A 168 -4.28 -9.27 1.88
N ALA A 169 -3.88 -8.91 3.10
CA ALA A 169 -4.06 -9.77 4.25
C ALA A 169 -5.55 -10.04 4.46
N SER A 170 -5.93 -11.32 4.37
CA SER A 170 -7.32 -11.78 4.47
C SER A 170 -8.04 -11.23 5.71
N ARG A 171 -9.34 -10.96 5.56
CA ARG A 171 -10.28 -10.60 6.65
C ARG A 171 -10.28 -11.61 7.81
N ASP A 172 -9.89 -12.86 7.54
CA ASP A 172 -9.73 -13.93 8.53
C ASP A 172 -8.27 -14.09 8.99
N TRP A 173 -7.53 -12.97 9.16
CA TRP A 173 -6.10 -13.03 9.47
C TRP A 173 -5.79 -13.92 10.67
N ALA A 174 -6.65 -13.90 11.70
CA ALA A 174 -6.55 -14.71 12.92
C ALA A 174 -6.52 -16.23 12.68
N HIS A 175 -7.06 -16.72 11.55
CA HIS A 175 -7.12 -18.15 11.24
C HIS A 175 -6.17 -18.59 10.11
N THR A 176 -5.30 -17.70 9.61
CA THR A 176 -4.35 -18.02 8.54
C THR A 176 -2.91 -18.13 9.04
N SER A 177 -2.03 -18.75 8.25
CA SER A 177 -0.60 -18.82 8.54
C SER A 177 0.07 -17.44 8.71
N HIS A 178 -0.52 -16.39 8.14
CA HIS A 178 -0.11 -14.99 8.28
C HIS A 178 -0.50 -14.39 9.64
N GLY A 179 -1.60 -14.85 10.26
CA GLY A 179 -2.06 -14.42 11.58
C GLY A 179 -1.06 -14.73 12.70
N ARG A 180 -0.36 -15.86 12.61
CA ARG A 180 0.64 -16.26 13.62
C ARG A 180 1.77 -15.24 13.79
N LYS A 181 2.14 -14.49 12.74
CA LYS A 181 3.13 -13.41 12.85
C LYS A 181 2.53 -12.18 13.53
N ILE A 182 1.27 -11.87 13.26
CA ILE A 182 0.54 -10.77 13.90
C ILE A 182 0.38 -11.07 15.40
N GLU A 183 -0.06 -12.29 15.76
CA GLU A 183 -0.14 -12.76 17.14
C GLU A 183 1.22 -12.69 17.85
N ALA A 184 2.30 -13.12 17.19
CA ALA A 184 3.64 -13.06 17.77
C ALA A 184 4.11 -11.61 18.02
N ALA A 185 3.75 -10.68 17.13
CA ALA A 185 4.06 -9.27 17.32
C ALA A 185 3.26 -8.67 18.48
N LEU A 186 1.96 -8.99 18.57
CA LEU A 186 1.10 -8.59 19.70
C LEU A 186 1.62 -9.13 21.04
N ASP A 187 1.98 -10.42 21.12
CA ASP A 187 2.55 -11.04 22.31
C ASP A 187 3.87 -10.36 22.74
N HIS A 188 4.69 -9.93 21.78
CA HIS A 188 5.90 -9.17 22.08
C HIS A 188 5.61 -7.75 22.58
N LYS A 189 4.56 -7.09 22.08
CA LYS A 189 4.10 -5.79 22.60
C LYS A 189 3.56 -5.90 24.02
N GLU A 190 2.76 -6.94 24.32
CA GLU A 190 2.32 -7.22 25.71
C GLU A 190 3.48 -7.45 26.67
N LYS A 191 4.61 -7.97 26.18
CA LYS A 191 5.85 -8.13 26.93
C LYS A 191 6.69 -6.85 27.06
N GLY A 192 6.12 -5.70 26.69
CA GLY A 192 6.73 -4.38 26.83
C GLY A 192 7.78 -4.05 25.78
N ARG A 193 7.71 -4.65 24.59
CA ARG A 193 8.57 -4.28 23.46
C ARG A 193 7.88 -3.29 22.52
N GLU A 194 8.70 -2.40 21.98
CA GLU A 194 8.31 -1.43 20.97
C GLU A 194 8.40 -2.07 19.57
N ILE A 195 7.45 -2.93 19.24
CA ILE A 195 7.27 -3.42 17.86
C ILE A 195 6.10 -2.65 17.25
N LEU A 196 6.32 -2.06 16.08
CA LEU A 196 5.30 -1.36 15.32
C LEU A 196 4.73 -2.27 14.23
N ILE A 197 3.42 -2.43 14.21
CA ILE A 197 2.69 -3.16 13.19
C ILE A 197 2.14 -2.14 12.20
N ILE A 198 2.69 -2.11 10.99
CA ILE A 198 2.31 -1.12 9.97
C ILE A 198 1.68 -1.79 8.75
N GLY A 199 0.78 -1.07 8.10
CA GLY A 199 0.20 -1.50 6.84
C GLY A 199 1.18 -1.29 5.68
N GLU A 200 0.99 -2.03 4.60
CA GLU A 200 1.74 -1.87 3.36
C GLU A 200 1.65 -0.44 2.80
N GLU A 201 0.49 0.22 2.91
CA GLU A 201 0.28 1.62 2.51
C GLU A 201 1.33 2.55 3.14
N MET A 202 1.43 2.51 4.48
CA MET A 202 2.33 3.36 5.25
C MET A 202 3.80 3.07 4.94
N TRP A 203 4.15 1.79 4.79
CA TRP A 203 5.50 1.38 4.40
C TRP A 203 5.84 1.82 2.97
N ALA A 204 4.94 1.61 2.01
CA ALA A 204 5.14 1.93 0.59
C ALA A 204 5.27 3.45 0.37
N ASP A 205 4.48 4.26 1.07
CA ASP A 205 4.58 5.71 1.02
C ASP A 205 5.92 6.22 1.58
N HIS A 206 6.45 5.60 2.64
CA HIS A 206 7.75 5.98 3.21
C HIS A 206 8.94 5.62 2.32
N ILE A 207 8.92 4.47 1.65
CA ILE A 207 10.01 4.07 0.75
C ILE A 207 9.96 4.79 -0.60
N SER A 208 8.79 5.26 -1.04
CA SER A 208 8.62 5.94 -2.34
C SER A 208 8.97 7.43 -2.29
N ARG A 209 9.11 8.02 -1.09
CA ARG A 209 9.42 9.43 -0.86
C ARG A 209 10.92 9.75 -0.78
N LYS A 210 11.80 8.74 -0.79
CA LYS A 210 13.26 8.89 -0.71
C LYS A 210 13.93 8.41 -1.99
#